data_AF-A0AA34Z0U5-F1
#
_entry.id   AF-A0AA34Z0U5-F1
#
_cell.length_a   1.000
_cell.length_b   1.000
_cell.length_c   1.000
_cell.angle_alpha   90.00
_cell.angle_beta   90.00
_cell.angle_gamma   90.00
#
_symmetry.space_group_name_H-M   'P 1'
#
loop_
_entity.id
_entity.type
_entity.pdbx_description
1 polymer ?
#
loop_
_entity_poly.entity_id
_entity_poly.type
_entity_poly.pdbx_seq_one_letter_code
_entity_poly.pdbx_strand_id
1 'polypeptide(L)' 'MLNALPDGEDYLRRPVQAGYIPYTALLDGSVDLADIARMNDWIDIKADNDARIDRWERENSEC' A
#
# COMPACT_ATOMS: atom_id res chain seq x y z
N MET A 1 4.95 13.39 12.47
CA MET A 1 4.76 12.19 13.30
C MET A 1 3.64 11.40 12.63
N LEU A 2 3.95 10.24 12.05
CA LEU A 2 2.94 9.40 11.39
C LEU A 2 2.04 8.84 12.50
N ASN A 3 0.76 9.22 12.50
CA ASN A 3 -0.24 8.67 13.40
C ASN A 3 -0.50 7.23 12.97
N ALA A 4 0.35 6.30 13.39
CA ALA A 4 0.04 4.89 13.30
C ALA A 4 -1.09 4.60 14.31
N LEU A 5 -2.16 3.95 13.87
CA LEU A 5 -3.16 3.39 14.79
C LEU A 5 -2.47 2.47 15.80
N PRO A 6 -3.00 2.36 17.05
CA PRO A 6 -2.46 1.44 18.04
C PRO A 6 -2.34 0.03 17.46
N ASP A 7 -1.31 -0.69 17.90
CA ASP A 7 -1.13 -2.13 17.64
C ASP A 7 -0.81 -2.54 16.19
N GLY A 8 -0.48 -1.58 15.31
CA GLY A 8 -0.11 -1.88 13.92
C GLY A 8 -1.31 -2.20 13.02
N GLU A 9 -2.53 -1.85 13.44
CA GLU A 9 -3.75 -2.02 12.63
C GLU A 9 -3.61 -1.42 11.22
N ASP A 10 -2.87 -0.33 11.07
CA ASP A 10 -2.63 0.27 9.76
C ASP A 10 -1.98 -0.70 8.79
N TYR A 11 -1.04 -1.52 9.25
CA TYR A 11 -0.37 -2.53 8.42
C TYR A 11 -1.38 -3.50 7.79
N LEU A 12 -2.39 -3.93 8.55
CA LEU A 12 -3.43 -4.84 8.07
C LEU A 12 -4.46 -4.15 7.17
N ARG A 13 -4.69 -2.84 7.39
CA ARG A 13 -5.70 -2.06 6.65
C ARG A 13 -5.20 -1.48 5.33
N ARG A 14 -3.88 -1.43 5.10
CA ARG A 14 -3.29 -0.93 3.84
C ARG A 14 -3.91 -1.56 2.57
N PRO A 15 -4.09 -2.90 2.46
CA PRO A 15 -4.70 -3.50 1.27
C PRO A 15 -6.19 -3.16 1.11
N VAL A 16 -6.91 -2.95 2.23
CA VAL A 16 -8.30 -2.51 2.22
C VAL A 16 -8.41 -1.08 1.70
N GLN A 17 -7.55 -0.17 2.18
CA GLN A 17 -7.50 1.22 1.72
C GLN A 17 -7.10 1.33 0.24
N ALA A 18 -6.21 0.44 -0.22
CA ALA A 18 -5.82 0.35 -1.63
C ALA A 18 -6.90 -0.28 -2.52
N GLY A 19 -7.98 -0.81 -1.94
CA GLY A 19 -9.09 -1.45 -2.68
C GLY A 19 -8.77 -2.85 -3.21
N TYR A 20 -7.73 -3.51 -2.70
CA TYR A 20 -7.35 -4.86 -3.13
C TYR A 20 -8.21 -5.95 -2.50
N ILE A 21 -8.71 -5.72 -1.28
CA ILE A 21 -9.58 -6.65 -0.55
C ILE A 21 -10.69 -5.89 0.19
N PRO A 22 -11.87 -6.49 0.38
CA PRO A 22 -12.88 -5.92 1.27
C PRO A 22 -12.45 -6.03 2.74
N TYR A 23 -12.93 -5.13 3.60
CA TYR A 23 -12.65 -5.19 5.04
C TYR A 23 -13.10 -6.51 5.69
N THR A 24 -14.19 -7.11 5.16
CA THR A 24 -14.70 -8.39 5.64
C THR A 24 -13.70 -9.53 5.51
N ALA A 25 -12.80 -9.49 4.52
CA ALA A 25 -11.77 -10.52 4.32
C ALA A 25 -10.77 -10.62 5.48
N LEU A 26 -10.56 -9.51 6.20
CA LEU A 26 -9.74 -9.50 7.42
C LEU A 26 -10.48 -10.15 8.59
N LEU A 27 -11.80 -10.02 8.64
CA LEU A 27 -12.63 -10.52 9.75
C LEU A 27 -12.94 -12.00 9.60
N ASP A 28 -13.21 -12.46 8.38
CA ASP A 28 -13.55 -13.85 8.07
C ASP A 28 -12.31 -14.75 7.87
N GLY A 29 -11.11 -14.15 7.81
CA GLY A 29 -9.85 -14.87 7.63
C GLY A 29 -9.62 -15.42 6.23
N SER A 30 -10.34 -14.90 5.22
CA SER A 30 -10.15 -15.27 3.80
C SER A 30 -8.78 -14.89 3.25
N VAL A 31 -8.06 -13.99 3.93
CA VAL A 31 -6.66 -13.65 3.65
C VAL A 31 -5.83 -13.86 4.91
N ASP A 32 -4.60 -14.33 4.73
CA ASP A 32 -3.66 -14.51 5.82
C ASP A 32 -2.65 -13.36 5.91
N LEU A 33 -1.79 -13.41 6.94
CA LEU A 33 -0.76 -12.39 7.15
C LEU A 33 0.28 -12.38 6.02
N ALA A 34 0.54 -13.51 5.35
CA ALA A 34 1.50 -13.58 4.26
C ALA A 34 0.94 -12.91 2.99
N ASP A 35 -0.36 -13.04 2.75
CA ASP A 35 -1.05 -12.34 1.67
C ASP A 35 -1.07 -10.84 1.90
N ILE A 36 -1.37 -10.41 3.13
CA ILE A 36 -1.30 -8.99 3.52
C ILE A 36 0.11 -8.43 3.35
N ALA A 37 1.13 -9.16 3.79
CA ALA A 37 2.52 -8.74 3.64
C ALA A 37 2.90 -8.55 2.16
N ARG A 38 2.54 -9.52 1.30
CA ARG A 38 2.81 -9.44 -0.14
C ARG A 38 2.06 -8.27 -0.79
N MET A 39 0.81 -8.02 -0.40
CA MET A 39 0.06 -6.86 -0.89
C MET A 39 0.70 -5.55 -0.46
N ASN A 40 1.19 -5.47 0.76
CA ASN A 40 1.90 -4.28 1.26
C ASN A 40 3.20 -4.03 0.48
N ASP A 41 4.00 -5.07 0.23
CA ASP A 41 5.22 -4.95 -0.59
C ASP A 41 4.88 -4.43 -2.00
N TRP A 42 3.77 -4.90 -2.58
CA TRP A 42 3.31 -4.42 -3.88
C TRP A 42 2.88 -2.95 -3.86
N ILE A 43 2.17 -2.52 -2.81
CA ILE A 43 1.78 -1.10 -2.63
C ILE A 43 3.04 -0.23 -2.57
N ASP A 44 4.05 -0.66 -1.83
CA ASP A 44 5.31 0.07 -1.67
C ASP A 44 6.09 0.18 -2.99
N ILE A 45 6.20 -0.92 -3.76
CA ILE A 45 6.83 -0.92 -5.08
C ILE A 45 6.08 0.00 -6.05
N LYS A 46 4.74 -0.01 -6.03
CA LYS A 46 3.94 0.85 -6.89
C LYS A 46 4.18 2.34 -6.57
N ALA A 47 4.19 2.69 -5.29
CA ALA A 47 4.45 4.06 -4.86
C ALA A 47 5.86 4.54 -5.24
N ASP A 48 6.88 3.68 -5.13
CA ASP A 48 8.24 4.00 -5.58
C ASP A 48 8.30 4.23 -7.10
N ASN A 49 7.64 3.37 -7.87
CA ASN A 49 7.57 3.53 -9.32
C ASN A 49 6.89 4.84 -9.73
N ASP A 50 5.74 5.17 -9.12
CA ASP A 50 5.01 6.41 -9.40
C ASP A 50 5.90 7.63 -9.06
N ALA A 51 6.59 7.62 -7.92
CA ALA A 51 7.50 8.70 -7.53
C ALA A 51 8.71 8.83 -8.48
N ARG A 52 9.19 7.72 -9.05
CA ARG A 52 10.27 7.72 -10.05
C ARG A 52 9.80 8.25 -11.39
N ILE A 53 8.58 7.92 -11.81
CA ILE A 53 7.95 8.47 -13.01
C ILE A 53 7.76 9.98 -12.85
N ASP A 54 7.16 10.44 -11.74
CA ASP A 54 6.96 11.86 -11.46
C ASP A 54 8.27 12.66 -11.43
N ARG A 55 9.35 12.04 -10.95
CA ARG A 55 10.69 12.63 -10.99
C ARG A 55 11.19 12.74 -12.43
N TRP A 56 11.12 11.65 -13.18
CA TRP A 56 11.56 11.61 -14.57
C TRP A 56 10.79 12.62 -15.43
N GLU A 57 9.47 12.73 -15.25
CA GLU A 57 8.64 13.70 -15.97
C GLU A 57 9.08 15.13 -15.68
N ARG A 58 9.27 15.50 -14.40
CA ARG A 58 9.75 16.85 -14.03
C ARG A 58 11.12 17.19 -14.60
N GLU A 59 12.02 16.21 -14.67
CA GLU A 59 13.38 16.38 -15.19
C GLU A 59 13.43 16.40 -16.73
N ASN A 60 12.45 15.80 -17.41
CA ASN A 60 12.41 15.69 -18.88
C ASN A 60 11.31 16.53 -19.54
N SER A 61 10.51 17.26 -18.75
CA SER A 61 9.47 18.18 -19.24
C SER A 61 10.02 19.54 -19.72
N GLU A 62 11.33 19.69 -19.88
CA GLU A 62 11.95 20.90 -20.45
C GLU A 62 11.99 20.84 -21.99
N CYS A 63 11.12 21.64 -22.63
CA CYS A 63 11.25 22.15 -23.99
C CYS A 63 10.91 23.65 -23.97
#